data_AF-F6BCT0-F1
#
_entry.id   AF-F6BCT0-F1
#
_cell.length_a   1.000
_cell.length_b   1.000
_cell.length_c   1.000
_cell.angle_alpha   90.00
_cell.angle_beta   90.00
_cell.angle_gamma   90.00
#
_symmetry.space_group_name_H-M   'P 1'
#
loop_
_entity.id
_entity.type
_entity.pdbx_description
1 polymer ?
#
loop_
_entity_poly.entity_id
_entity_poly.type
_entity_poly.pdbx_seq_one_letter_code
_entity_poly.pdbx_strand_id
1 'polypeptide(L)' 'MLKRKKYYGRDPLKKIMNDPEKREKIYKMLFILNIWVWFSMFLGAIIFIVLMYYSLKG' A
#
# COMPACT_ATOMS: atom_id res chain seq x y z
N MET A 1 14.44 -22.95 -11.21
CA MET A 1 14.48 -22.31 -9.87
C MET A 1 15.60 -21.29 -9.84
N LEU A 2 15.28 -19.98 -9.80
CA LEU A 2 16.30 -18.94 -9.65
C LEU A 2 16.96 -19.09 -8.27
N LYS A 3 18.23 -19.53 -8.23
CA LYS A 3 19.04 -19.59 -7.00
C LYS A 3 19.15 -18.18 -6.41
N ARG A 4 18.37 -17.87 -5.36
CA ARG A 4 18.51 -16.60 -4.64
C ARG A 4 19.83 -16.61 -3.87
N LYS A 5 20.65 -15.56 -4.02
CA LYS A 5 21.84 -15.37 -3.18
C LYS A 5 21.39 -15.22 -1.73
N LYS A 6 21.97 -16.02 -0.82
CA LYS A 6 21.77 -15.83 0.62
C LYS A 6 22.24 -14.41 0.98
N TYR A 7 21.37 -13.64 1.62
CA TYR A 7 21.69 -12.30 2.10
C TYR A 7 22.49 -12.43 3.40
N TYR A 8 23.77 -12.04 3.38
CA TYR A 8 24.68 -12.13 4.52
C TYR A 8 24.88 -10.79 5.25
N GLY A 9 24.22 -9.72 4.81
CA GLY A 9 24.30 -8.41 5.46
C GLY A 9 23.55 -8.39 6.80
N ARG A 10 23.95 -7.46 7.69
CA ARG A 10 23.28 -7.24 8.98
C ARG A 10 21.94 -6.51 8.87
N ASP A 11 21.60 -5.95 7.70
CA ASP A 11 20.35 -5.20 7.53
C ASP A 11 19.12 -6.10 7.74
N PRO A 12 18.33 -5.86 8.80
CA PRO A 12 17.19 -6.72 9.15
C PRO A 12 16.09 -6.68 8.09
N LEU A 13 15.88 -5.53 7.44
CA LEU A 13 14.87 -5.34 6.40
C LEU A 13 15.14 -6.19 5.15
N LYS A 14 16.39 -6.16 4.66
CA LYS A 14 16.79 -6.96 3.49
C LYS A 14 16.78 -8.46 3.79
N LYS A 15 17.08 -8.85 5.03
CA LYS A 15 16.96 -10.25 5.48
C LYS A 15 15.51 -10.74 5.43
N ILE A 16 14.55 -9.91 5.85
CA ILE A 16 13.11 -10.24 5.81
C ILE A 16 12.59 -10.29 4.37
N MET A 17 13.02 -9.38 3.49
CA MET A 17 12.61 -9.37 2.08
C MET A 17 13.18 -10.53 1.26
N ASN A 18 14.31 -11.12 1.69
CA ASN A 18 14.91 -12.26 0.99
C ASN A 18 14.08 -13.54 1.17
N ASP A 19 13.34 -13.63 2.28
CA ASP A 19 12.45 -14.74 2.59
C ASP A 19 11.17 -14.67 1.71
N PRO A 20 10.97 -15.60 0.77
CA PRO A 20 9.88 -15.53 -0.22
C PRO A 20 8.50 -15.50 0.42
N GLU A 21 8.28 -16.26 1.49
CA GLU A 21 6.98 -16.38 2.16
C GLU A 21 6.60 -15.08 2.88
N LYS A 22 7.57 -14.47 3.58
CA LYS A 22 7.36 -13.21 4.30
C LYS A 22 7.18 -12.06 3.33
N ARG A 23 7.96 -12.04 2.24
CA ARG A 23 7.83 -11.07 1.16
C ARG A 23 6.41 -11.08 0.59
N GLU A 24 5.86 -12.25 0.26
CA GLU A 24 4.53 -12.35 -0.32
C GLU A 24 3.43 -11.82 0.62
N LYS A 25 3.50 -12.15 1.92
CA LYS A 25 2.58 -11.61 2.93
C LYS A 25 2.65 -10.08 3.03
N ILE A 26 3.86 -9.51 3.03
CA ILE A 26 4.06 -8.06 3.07
C ILE A 26 3.47 -7.40 1.83
N TYR A 27 3.73 -7.94 0.63
CA TYR A 27 3.15 -7.39 -0.61
C TYR A 27 1.63 -7.46 -0.63
N LYS A 28 1.03 -8.57 -0.19
CA LYS A 28 -0.44 -8.70 -0.09
C LYS A 28 -1.02 -7.66 0.86
N MET A 29 -0.42 -7.47 2.04
CA MET A 29 -0.85 -6.46 3.00
C MET A 29 -0.73 -5.04 2.43
N LEU A 30 0.43 -4.70 1.84
CA LEU A 30 0.65 -3.40 1.21
C LEU A 30 -0.32 -3.14 0.06
N PHE A 31 -0.66 -4.16 -0.71
CA PHE A 31 -1.63 -4.06 -1.79
C PHE A 31 -3.04 -3.72 -1.28
N ILE A 32 -3.51 -4.42 -0.23
CA ILE A 32 -4.80 -4.14 0.40
C ILE A 32 -4.80 -2.72 0.99
N LEU A 33 -3.72 -2.33 1.68
CA LEU A 33 -3.58 -0.99 2.26
C LEU A 33 -3.56 0.09 1.17
N ASN A 34 -2.90 -0.17 0.05
CA ASN A 34 -2.87 0.76 -1.08
C ASN A 34 -4.28 1.00 -1.63
N ILE A 35 -5.04 -0.07 -1.91
CA ILE A 35 -6.43 0.02 -2.36
C ILE A 35 -7.28 0.79 -1.36
N TRP A 36 -7.12 0.50 -0.06
CA TRP A 36 -7.87 1.15 1.00
C TRP A 36 -7.61 2.65 1.09
N VAL A 37 -6.35 3.06 0.97
CA VAL A 37 -5.95 4.48 0.96
C VAL A 37 -6.52 5.19 -0.26
N TRP A 38 -6.43 4.59 -1.44
CA TRP A 38 -7.03 5.16 -2.66
C TRP A 38 -8.54 5.28 -2.57
N PHE A 39 -9.22 4.28 -2.02
CA PHE A 39 -10.65 4.31 -1.79
C PHE A 39 -11.05 5.44 -0.82
N SER A 40 -10.29 5.61 0.26
CA SER A 40 -10.52 6.69 1.24
C SER A 40 -10.31 8.07 0.62
N MET A 41 -9.25 8.25 -0.18
CA MET A 41 -9.01 9.50 -0.91
C MET A 41 -10.13 9.79 -1.91
N PHE A 42 -10.62 8.77 -2.61
CA PHE A 42 -11.72 8.91 -3.55
C PHE A 42 -13.03 9.32 -2.87
N LEU A 43 -13.39 8.68 -1.75
CA LEU A 43 -14.56 9.07 -0.96
C LEU A 43 -14.45 10.51 -0.44
N GLY A 44 -13.28 10.89 0.08
CA GLY A 44 -13.02 12.26 0.52
C GLY A 44 -13.19 13.27 -0.61
N ALA A 45 -12.70 12.97 -1.81
CA ALA A 45 -12.87 13.82 -2.98
C ALA A 45 -14.34 13.97 -3.37
N ILE A 46 -15.14 12.89 -3.36
CA ILE A 46 -16.58 12.97 -3.64
C ILE A 46 -17.29 13.87 -2.63
N ILE A 47 -17.06 13.65 -1.33
CA ILE A 47 -17.67 14.45 -0.26
C ILE A 47 -17.34 15.93 -0.44
N PHE A 48 -16.07 16.23 -0.75
CA PHE A 48 -15.62 17.59 -1.01
C PHE A 48 -16.34 18.23 -2.19
N ILE A 49 -16.47 17.51 -3.31
CA ILE A 49 -17.18 18.00 -4.51
C ILE A 49 -18.66 18.27 -4.19
N VAL A 50 -19.32 17.36 -3.46
CA VAL A 50 -20.72 17.52 -3.06
C VAL A 50 -20.90 18.76 -2.18
N LEU A 51 -20.05 18.93 -1.15
CA LEU A 51 -20.07 20.12 -0.28
C LEU A 51 -19.85 21.41 -1.07
N MET A 52 -18.86 21.44 -1.96
CA MET A 52 -18.58 22.58 -2.83
C MET A 52 -19.78 22.93 -3.70
N TYR A 53 -20.43 21.93 -4.30
CA TYR A 53 -21.60 22.15 -5.13
C TYR A 53 -22.77 22.77 -4.34
N TYR A 54 -23.04 22.27 -3.13
CA TYR A 54 -24.06 22.87 -2.27
C TYR A 54 -23.69 24.30 -1.83
N SER A 55 -22.41 24.55 -1.53
CA SER A 55 -21.94 25.89 -1.13
C SER A 55 -21.99 26.92 -2.26
N LEU A 56 -21.85 26.52 -3.51
CA LEU A 56 -21.89 27.43 -4.67
C LEU A 56 -23.32 27.72 -5.16
N LYS A 57 -24.28 26.88 -4.78
CA LYS A 57 -25.68 26.99 -5.20
C LYS A 57 -26.57 27.64 -4.13
N GLY A 58 -26.08 27.74 -2.89
CA GLY A 58 -26.72 28.46 -1.78
C GLY A 58 -26.34 29.92 -1.71
#